data_AF-A0A3R7NNI3-F1
#
_entry.id   AF-A0A3R7NNI3-F1
#
_cell.length_a   1.000
_cell.length_b   1.000
_cell.length_c   1.000
_cell.angle_alpha   90.00
_cell.angle_beta   90.00
_cell.angle_gamma   90.00
#
_symmetry.space_group_name_H-M   'P 1'
#
loop_
_entity.id
_entity.type
_entity.pdbx_description
1 polymer ?
#
loop_
_entity_poly.entity_id
_entity_poly.type
_entity_poly.pdbx_seq_one_letter_code
_entity_poly.pdbx_strand_id
1 'polypeptide(L)'
;MKRFWSPFCRGLVGPNLQMYGFSQVFDSIRTDDNDFTCQVNGQVGGTRLIEDFFIVILCGFDFVDVKVESSSMTDAVRDPCNFKGFYVLAHSRPFLGWAPFVVAPSLEIEPHDKGSVVSSFDRSEPSELQEDSSGNQLLVHSRNSNAEQPRRLLKVPFTSRIEEHEGGLSHMTLRSPIFDVIMGDHNCPATLKHCLQNKEAIEAIVRLRRANVRPELITDKTLLAITTKKESWASALGIL
;
A
#
# COMPACT_ATOMS: atom_id res chain seq x y z
N MET A 1 15.71 -23.52 -8.84
CA MET A 1 14.75 -22.75 -9.67
C MET A 1 14.87 -21.29 -9.25
N LYS A 2 15.61 -20.46 -9.99
CA LYS A 2 15.86 -19.06 -9.60
C LYS A 2 14.63 -18.21 -9.95
N ARG A 3 13.69 -18.12 -9.02
CA ARG A 3 12.44 -17.36 -9.16
C ARG A 3 12.66 -15.95 -8.61
N PHE A 4 12.18 -14.92 -9.30
CA PHE A 4 12.14 -13.58 -8.75
C PHE A 4 11.39 -13.58 -7.42
N TRP A 5 12.02 -13.08 -6.37
CA TRP A 5 11.37 -12.92 -5.07
C TRP A 5 10.60 -11.61 -5.05
N SER A 6 9.32 -11.69 -4.66
CA SER A 6 8.54 -10.53 -4.28
C SER A 6 7.63 -10.86 -3.10
N PRO A 7 7.59 -10.00 -2.06
CA PRO A 7 6.73 -10.19 -0.89
C PRO A 7 5.24 -10.00 -1.22
N PHE A 8 4.91 -9.42 -2.38
CA PHE A 8 3.56 -8.95 -2.71
C PHE A 8 2.74 -9.92 -3.56
N CYS A 9 3.26 -11.11 -3.88
CA CYS A 9 2.56 -12.08 -4.73
C CYS A 9 1.45 -12.88 -4.02
N ARG A 10 1.12 -12.57 -2.76
CA ARG A 10 0.22 -13.37 -1.90
C ARG A 10 -1.23 -12.88 -1.88
N GLY A 11 -1.57 -11.83 -2.62
CA GLY A 11 -2.91 -11.23 -2.60
C GLY A 11 -3.28 -10.57 -1.27
N LEU A 12 -2.30 -10.36 -0.40
CA LEU A 12 -2.46 -9.63 0.86
C LEU A 12 -2.46 -8.13 0.56
N VAL A 13 -3.20 -7.37 1.34
CA VAL A 13 -3.27 -5.90 1.26
C VAL A 13 -3.16 -5.33 2.66
N GLY A 14 -2.52 -4.17 2.81
CA GLY A 14 -2.34 -3.54 4.10
C GLY A 14 -1.08 -2.68 4.21
N PRO A 15 -1.01 -1.79 5.23
CA PRO A 15 0.03 -0.76 5.34
C PRO A 15 1.33 -1.27 5.93
N ASN A 16 1.31 -2.48 6.47
CA ASN A 16 2.38 -3.02 7.29
C ASN A 16 3.11 -4.10 6.51
N LEU A 17 4.42 -3.91 6.36
CA LEU A 17 5.29 -4.84 5.66
C LEU A 17 5.29 -6.25 6.29
N GLN A 18 5.05 -6.33 7.61
CA GLN A 18 4.87 -7.58 8.35
C GLN A 18 3.70 -8.43 7.86
N MET A 19 2.61 -7.83 7.38
CA MET A 19 1.46 -8.59 6.85
C MET A 19 1.85 -9.41 5.63
N TYR A 20 2.84 -8.94 4.85
CA TYR A 20 3.37 -9.65 3.70
C TYR A 20 4.41 -10.72 4.09
N GLY A 21 4.70 -10.89 5.38
CA GLY A 21 5.75 -11.77 5.87
C GLY A 21 7.14 -11.37 5.37
N PHE A 22 7.34 -10.08 5.06
CA PHE A 22 8.54 -9.61 4.37
C PHE A 22 9.83 -10.03 5.07
N SER A 23 10.03 -9.64 6.33
CA SER A 23 11.29 -9.90 7.03
C SER A 23 11.53 -11.40 7.16
N GLN A 24 10.51 -12.17 7.56
CA GLN A 24 10.61 -13.64 7.66
C GLN A 24 11.06 -14.29 6.35
N VAL A 25 10.44 -13.93 5.22
CA VAL A 25 10.78 -14.52 3.93
C VAL A 25 12.12 -13.99 3.43
N PHE A 26 12.37 -12.69 3.57
CA PHE A 26 13.60 -12.06 3.10
C PHE A 26 14.81 -12.60 3.85
N ASP A 27 14.72 -12.72 5.17
CA ASP A 27 15.74 -13.32 6.04
C ASP A 27 15.99 -14.79 5.70
N SER A 28 14.98 -15.53 5.22
CA SER A 28 15.15 -16.94 4.84
C SER A 28 15.87 -17.17 3.51
N ILE A 29 16.00 -16.14 2.66
CA ILE A 29 16.59 -16.27 1.32
C ILE A 29 17.92 -15.52 1.16
N ARG A 30 18.25 -14.62 2.09
CA ARG A 30 19.47 -13.80 2.05
C ARG A 30 20.56 -14.38 2.94
N THR A 31 21.80 -13.98 2.67
CA THR A 31 22.91 -14.18 3.58
C THR A 31 22.78 -13.29 4.82
N ASP A 32 23.59 -13.56 5.84
CA ASP A 32 23.64 -12.76 7.06
C ASP A 32 23.89 -11.26 6.78
N ASP A 33 23.48 -10.40 7.71
CA ASP A 33 23.57 -8.94 7.57
C ASP A 33 24.98 -8.42 7.26
N ASN A 34 26.01 -9.15 7.68
CA ASN A 34 27.41 -8.79 7.42
C ASN A 34 27.83 -9.02 5.97
N ASP A 35 27.16 -9.94 5.28
CA ASP A 35 27.51 -10.39 3.92
C ASP A 35 26.48 -9.92 2.88
N PHE A 36 25.31 -9.47 3.32
CA PHE A 36 24.26 -8.96 2.45
C PHE A 36 24.42 -7.46 2.18
N THR A 37 24.37 -7.08 0.90
CA THR A 37 24.31 -5.69 0.47
C THR A 37 23.14 -5.44 -0.47
N CYS A 38 22.61 -4.22 -0.48
CA CYS A 38 21.61 -3.85 -1.46
C CYS A 38 21.79 -2.44 -2.00
N GLN A 39 21.22 -2.22 -3.18
CA GLN A 39 21.11 -0.92 -3.80
C GLN A 39 19.66 -0.69 -4.22
N VAL A 40 19.05 0.40 -3.77
CA VAL A 40 17.69 0.79 -4.18
C VAL A 40 17.77 2.15 -4.87
N ASN A 41 17.37 2.22 -6.14
CA ASN A 41 17.38 3.46 -6.94
C ASN A 41 18.71 4.22 -6.92
N GLY A 42 19.83 3.49 -6.88
CA GLY A 42 21.16 4.09 -6.84
C GLY A 42 21.74 4.25 -5.42
N GLN A 43 20.90 4.29 -4.38
CA GLN A 43 21.35 4.39 -2.99
C GLN A 43 21.83 3.02 -2.49
N VAL A 44 23.00 2.97 -1.87
CA VAL A 44 23.59 1.74 -1.29
C VAL A 44 23.19 1.63 0.19
N GLY A 45 22.89 0.41 0.64
CA GLY A 45 22.57 0.10 2.03
C GLY A 45 22.46 -1.40 2.29
N GLY A 46 21.85 -1.76 3.40
CA GLY A 46 21.53 -3.15 3.76
C GLY A 46 20.04 -3.43 3.72
N THR A 47 19.60 -4.49 4.39
CA THR A 47 18.19 -4.92 4.48
C THR A 47 17.21 -3.80 4.81
N ARG A 48 17.58 -2.90 5.73
CA ARG A 48 16.73 -1.75 6.11
C ARG A 48 16.39 -0.83 4.94
N LEU A 49 17.29 -0.66 3.97
CA LEU A 49 17.05 0.24 2.84
C LEU A 49 15.90 -0.26 1.95
N ILE A 50 15.85 -1.57 1.68
CA ILE A 50 14.77 -2.16 0.89
C ILE A 50 13.45 -2.18 1.67
N GLU A 51 13.49 -2.42 2.98
CA GLU A 51 12.31 -2.30 3.83
C GLU A 51 11.74 -0.87 3.83
N ASP A 52 12.61 0.12 4.05
CA ASP A 52 12.23 1.53 4.11
C ASP A 52 11.58 1.98 2.80
N PHE A 53 12.14 1.55 1.66
CA PHE A 53 11.55 1.79 0.35
C PHE A 53 10.11 1.29 0.26
N PHE A 54 9.84 0.05 0.66
CA PHE A 54 8.49 -0.51 0.62
C PHE A 54 7.56 0.08 1.69
N ILE A 55 8.06 0.39 2.88
CA ILE A 55 7.29 1.03 3.96
C ILE A 55 6.68 2.35 3.48
N VAL A 56 7.46 3.19 2.78
CA VAL A 56 6.97 4.48 2.28
C VAL A 56 5.83 4.28 1.28
N ILE A 57 5.95 3.29 0.39
CA ILE A 57 4.94 3.00 -0.63
C ILE A 57 3.65 2.51 0.03
N LEU A 58 3.76 1.59 0.99
CA LEU A 58 2.64 1.00 1.73
C LEU A 58 1.87 2.01 2.60
N CYS A 59 2.41 3.21 2.83
CA CYS A 59 1.67 4.29 3.46
C CYS A 59 0.46 4.74 2.64
N GLY A 60 0.53 4.66 1.31
CA GLY A 60 -0.54 5.11 0.42
C GLY A 60 -1.09 4.04 -0.52
N PHE A 61 -0.26 3.04 -0.83
CA PHE A 61 -0.52 2.14 -1.94
C PHE A 61 -0.42 0.68 -1.51
N ASP A 62 -1.36 -0.14 -1.95
CA ASP A 62 -1.20 -1.59 -1.90
C ASP A 62 -0.60 -2.11 -3.19
N PHE A 63 0.26 -3.12 -3.08
CA PHE A 63 0.72 -3.90 -4.23
C PHE A 63 -0.36 -4.93 -4.57
N VAL A 64 -1.05 -4.72 -5.69
CA VAL A 64 -2.12 -5.59 -6.17
C VAL A 64 -1.55 -6.77 -6.95
N ASP A 65 -0.50 -6.53 -7.73
CA ASP A 65 0.11 -7.55 -8.59
C ASP A 65 1.58 -7.22 -8.86
N VAL A 66 2.36 -8.25 -9.16
CA VAL A 66 3.78 -8.17 -9.53
C VAL A 66 4.02 -9.08 -10.71
N LYS A 67 4.29 -8.49 -11.87
CA LYS A 67 4.51 -9.23 -13.12
C LYS A 67 5.96 -9.11 -13.54
N VAL A 68 6.60 -10.27 -13.77
CA VAL A 68 7.95 -10.37 -14.32
C VAL A 68 7.83 -10.68 -15.80
N GLU A 69 8.32 -9.78 -16.65
CA GLU A 69 8.20 -9.87 -18.11
C GLU A 69 9.40 -10.59 -18.73
N SER A 70 10.59 -10.39 -18.16
CA SER A 70 11.81 -11.04 -18.65
C SER A 70 12.75 -11.36 -17.50
N SER A 71 13.40 -12.52 -17.62
CA SER A 71 14.52 -12.92 -16.80
C SER A 71 15.64 -13.37 -17.72
N SER A 72 16.80 -12.71 -17.67
CA SER A 72 18.00 -13.21 -18.34
C SER A 72 18.83 -13.97 -17.31
N MET A 73 19.00 -15.27 -17.55
CA MET A 73 20.00 -16.08 -16.87
C MET A 73 21.16 -16.26 -17.84
N THR A 74 22.37 -15.97 -17.40
CA THR A 74 23.56 -16.43 -18.09
C THR A 74 23.95 -17.78 -17.49
N ASP A 75 24.35 -18.73 -18.35
CA ASP A 75 24.50 -20.17 -18.02
C ASP A 75 25.64 -20.48 -17.03
N ALA A 76 26.41 -19.48 -16.58
CA ALA A 76 27.42 -19.72 -15.56
C ALA A 76 26.77 -19.81 -14.18
N VAL A 77 27.15 -20.86 -13.44
CA VAL A 77 26.61 -21.26 -12.12
C VAL A 77 26.63 -20.15 -11.05
N ARG A 78 27.35 -19.04 -11.29
CA ARG A 78 27.50 -17.90 -10.36
C ARG A 78 27.07 -16.54 -10.92
N ASP A 79 26.42 -16.50 -12.07
CA ASP A 79 26.11 -15.22 -12.69
C ASP A 79 24.89 -14.49 -12.08
N PRO A 80 24.92 -13.14 -12.11
CA PRO A 80 23.81 -12.31 -11.68
C PRO A 80 22.54 -12.60 -12.48
N CYS A 81 21.43 -12.80 -11.77
CA CYS A 81 20.12 -12.91 -12.38
C CYS A 81 19.51 -11.53 -12.53
N ASN A 82 19.14 -11.16 -13.76
CA ASN A 82 18.46 -9.90 -14.04
C ASN A 82 16.98 -10.15 -14.33
N PHE A 83 16.13 -9.40 -13.64
CA PHE A 83 14.69 -9.44 -13.76
C PHE A 83 14.19 -8.06 -14.20
N LYS A 84 13.21 -8.05 -15.10
CA LYS A 84 12.46 -6.85 -15.46
C LYS A 84 10.97 -7.15 -15.41
N GLY A 85 10.21 -6.21 -14.90
CA GLY A 85 8.79 -6.39 -14.69
C GLY A 85 8.09 -5.09 -14.32
N PHE A 86 6.91 -5.23 -13.73
CA PHE A 86 6.16 -4.11 -13.18
C PHE A 86 5.38 -4.49 -11.93
N TYR A 87 5.26 -3.52 -11.02
CA TYR A 87 4.31 -3.52 -9.93
C TYR A 87 3.00 -2.91 -10.39
N VAL A 88 1.88 -3.46 -9.93
CA VAL A 88 0.55 -2.83 -10.04
C VAL A 88 0.18 -2.33 -8.66
N LEU A 89 0.10 -1.01 -8.51
CA LEU A 89 -0.19 -0.35 -7.24
C LEU A 89 -1.62 0.19 -7.26
N ALA A 90 -2.38 -0.02 -6.18
CA ALA A 90 -3.67 0.65 -5.97
C ALA A 90 -3.53 1.74 -4.91
N HIS A 91 -3.95 2.97 -5.23
CA HIS A 91 -4.09 4.02 -4.23
C HIS A 91 -5.30 3.70 -3.35
N SER A 92 -5.05 3.13 -2.17
CA SER A 92 -6.10 2.51 -1.34
C SER A 92 -6.39 3.27 -0.05
N ARG A 93 -5.56 4.23 0.33
CA ARG A 93 -5.69 5.02 1.56
C ARG A 93 -5.06 6.39 1.43
N PRO A 94 -5.41 7.34 2.30
CA PRO A 94 -4.82 8.67 2.29
C PRO A 94 -3.29 8.61 2.37
N PHE A 95 -2.63 9.25 1.40
CA PHE A 95 -1.18 9.33 1.34
C PHE A 95 -0.72 10.78 1.47
N LEU A 96 -0.18 11.14 2.64
CA LEU A 96 0.23 12.52 2.96
C LEU A 96 -0.88 13.57 2.72
N GLY A 97 -2.14 13.19 2.98
CA GLY A 97 -3.31 14.04 2.75
C GLY A 97 -3.95 13.90 1.36
N TRP A 98 -3.31 13.19 0.43
CA TRP A 98 -3.92 12.83 -0.85
C TRP A 98 -4.89 11.66 -0.66
N ALA A 99 -6.18 11.88 -0.87
CA ALA A 99 -7.21 10.85 -0.68
C ALA A 99 -7.31 9.91 -1.90
N PRO A 100 -7.64 8.62 -1.69
CA PRO A 100 -7.91 7.69 -2.77
C PRO A 100 -9.18 8.09 -3.53
N PHE A 101 -9.24 7.75 -4.80
CA PHE A 101 -10.40 8.03 -5.63
C PHE A 101 -11.56 7.10 -5.22
N VAL A 102 -12.65 7.68 -4.72
CA VAL A 102 -13.88 6.95 -4.44
C VAL A 102 -14.84 7.23 -5.59
N VAL A 103 -15.04 6.24 -6.46
CA VAL A 103 -16.19 6.28 -7.38
C VAL A 103 -17.43 6.08 -6.52
N ALA A 104 -18.19 7.15 -6.31
CA ALA A 104 -19.52 7.02 -5.75
C ALA A 104 -20.29 6.05 -6.66
N PRO A 105 -20.93 4.99 -6.11
CA PRO A 105 -21.81 4.17 -6.91
C PRO A 105 -22.87 5.10 -7.49
N SER A 106 -22.90 5.21 -8.82
CA SER A 106 -24.01 5.86 -9.52
C SER A 106 -25.26 5.08 -9.13
N LEU A 107 -26.08 5.66 -8.27
CA LEU A 107 -27.46 5.25 -8.12
C LEU A 107 -28.14 5.58 -9.45
N GLU A 108 -28.08 4.65 -10.40
CA GLU A 108 -29.05 4.61 -11.49
C GLU A 108 -30.41 4.40 -10.83
N ILE A 109 -31.08 5.50 -10.52
CA ILE A 109 -32.52 5.50 -10.28
C ILE A 109 -33.12 5.27 -11.67
N GLU A 110 -33.44 4.02 -11.98
CA GLU A 110 -34.30 3.73 -13.13
C GLU A 110 -35.60 4.54 -12.97
N PRO A 111 -36.03 5.28 -14.00
CA PRO A 111 -37.35 5.87 -14.02
C PRO A 111 -38.35 4.74 -14.28
N HIS A 112 -38.83 4.10 -13.21
CA HIS A 112 -39.94 3.17 -13.30
C HIS A 112 -41.23 3.97 -13.47
N ASP A 113 -41.58 4.24 -14.73
CA ASP A 113 -42.84 4.84 -15.11
C ASP A 113 -43.88 3.76 -15.48
N LYS A 114 -45.12 4.03 -15.08
CA LYS A 114 -46.42 3.37 -15.41
C LYS A 114 -46.93 2.22 -14.54
N GLY A 115 -48.09 2.47 -13.91
CA GLY A 115 -49.08 1.44 -13.58
C GLY A 115 -50.10 1.78 -12.48
N SER A 116 -51.01 2.73 -12.75
CA SER A 116 -52.19 3.04 -11.92
C SER A 116 -53.14 1.86 -11.72
N VAL A 117 -53.64 1.63 -10.48
CA VAL A 117 -55.03 1.24 -10.19
C VAL A 117 -55.49 1.80 -8.84
N VAL A 118 -56.64 2.46 -8.86
CA VAL A 118 -57.43 3.04 -7.76
C VAL A 118 -58.24 1.98 -7.02
N SER A 119 -58.38 2.09 -5.68
CA SER A 119 -59.55 1.66 -4.87
C SER A 119 -59.22 1.79 -3.36
N SER A 120 -59.49 2.93 -2.70
CA SER A 120 -60.68 3.27 -1.87
C SER A 120 -60.84 2.54 -0.52
N PHE A 121 -60.78 3.35 0.55
CA PHE A 121 -61.44 3.29 1.88
C PHE A 121 -61.33 2.01 2.75
N ASP A 122 -60.80 2.12 3.98
CA ASP A 122 -61.63 2.44 5.15
C ASP A 122 -60.80 2.89 6.38
N ARG A 123 -61.49 3.60 7.28
CA ARG A 123 -61.04 4.38 8.44
C ARG A 123 -61.18 3.53 9.71
N SER A 124 -60.20 3.57 10.65
CA SER A 124 -60.37 3.53 12.12
C SER A 124 -59.02 3.42 12.86
N GLU A 125 -58.68 4.44 13.64
CA GLU A 125 -57.80 4.40 14.83
C GLU A 125 -58.62 3.98 16.08
N PRO A 126 -58.06 3.87 17.30
CA PRO A 126 -56.74 3.40 17.75
C PRO A 126 -56.87 2.32 18.85
N SER A 127 -55.81 1.61 19.21
CA SER A 127 -55.73 1.01 20.56
C SER A 127 -54.31 0.81 21.04
N GLU A 128 -54.13 1.17 22.31
CA GLU A 128 -52.94 1.30 23.12
C GLU A 128 -52.30 -0.02 23.62
N LEU A 129 -51.01 0.10 23.97
CA LEU A 129 -50.22 -0.65 24.97
C LEU A 129 -49.86 -2.14 24.72
N GLN A 130 -48.57 -2.40 24.46
CA GLN A 130 -47.74 -3.26 25.34
C GLN A 130 -46.25 -3.23 24.96
N GLU A 131 -45.42 -2.89 25.95
CA GLU A 131 -43.99 -3.24 26.04
C GLU A 131 -43.85 -4.75 26.26
N ASP A 132 -42.89 -5.43 25.60
CA ASP A 132 -41.66 -5.88 26.28
C ASP A 132 -40.75 -6.78 25.41
N SER A 133 -39.45 -6.55 25.61
CA SER A 133 -38.32 -7.48 25.59
C SER A 133 -37.91 -8.31 24.36
N SER A 134 -36.69 -7.98 23.91
CA SER A 134 -35.55 -8.90 23.73
C SER A 134 -35.67 -10.08 22.77
N GLY A 135 -35.01 -9.94 21.62
CA GLY A 135 -34.73 -11.06 20.72
C GLY A 135 -33.84 -10.68 19.54
N ASN A 136 -32.60 -10.26 19.81
CA ASN A 136 -31.55 -10.10 18.80
C ASN A 136 -31.32 -11.43 18.06
N GLN A 137 -31.90 -11.60 16.87
CA GLN A 137 -31.38 -12.49 15.84
C GLN A 137 -30.83 -11.62 14.71
N LEU A 138 -29.56 -11.25 14.89
CA LEU A 138 -28.68 -10.73 13.86
C LEU A 138 -28.55 -11.83 12.79
N LEU A 139 -29.48 -11.82 11.84
CA LEU A 139 -29.33 -12.51 10.58
C LEU A 139 -28.11 -11.92 9.89
N VAL A 140 -27.03 -12.69 9.94
CA VAL A 140 -25.82 -12.54 9.13
C VAL A 140 -26.24 -12.59 7.67
N HIS A 141 -26.65 -11.45 7.13
CA HIS A 141 -26.64 -11.22 5.70
C HIS A 141 -25.21 -10.85 5.34
N SER A 142 -24.46 -11.91 5.04
CA SER A 142 -23.24 -11.87 4.25
C SER A 142 -23.52 -11.10 2.98
N ARG A 143 -23.23 -9.78 3.04
CA ARG A 143 -23.34 -8.87 1.91
C ARG A 143 -22.09 -9.05 1.06
N ASN A 144 -22.00 -10.20 0.40
CA ASN A 144 -21.13 -10.38 -0.75
C ASN A 144 -21.70 -9.59 -1.92
N SER A 145 -21.41 -8.29 -1.91
CA SER A 145 -21.51 -7.43 -3.08
C SER A 145 -20.26 -6.55 -3.09
N ASN A 146 -19.10 -7.19 -3.29
CA ASN A 146 -17.90 -6.51 -3.77
C ASN A 146 -18.18 -6.08 -5.21
N ALA A 147 -18.96 -5.00 -5.37
CA ALA A 147 -18.76 -4.14 -6.51
C ALA A 147 -17.32 -3.62 -6.35
N GLU A 148 -16.39 -4.14 -7.16
CA GLU A 148 -15.05 -3.57 -7.27
C GLU A 148 -15.23 -2.11 -7.66
N GLN A 149 -15.18 -1.21 -6.67
CA GLN A 149 -15.04 0.22 -6.95
C GLN A 149 -13.83 0.34 -7.89
N PRO A 150 -13.92 1.10 -9.00
CA PRO A 150 -12.80 1.32 -9.90
C PRO A 150 -11.64 1.94 -9.12
N ARG A 151 -10.75 1.11 -8.62
CA ARG A 151 -9.55 1.54 -7.92
C ARG A 151 -8.60 2.05 -8.96
N ARG A 152 -8.04 3.23 -8.72
CA ARG A 152 -7.02 3.76 -9.61
C ARG A 152 -5.75 2.92 -9.48
N LEU A 153 -5.38 2.26 -10.56
CA LEU A 153 -4.19 1.43 -10.63
C LEU A 153 -3.04 2.17 -11.31
N LEU A 154 -1.86 2.12 -10.70
CA LEU A 154 -0.61 2.61 -11.25
C LEU A 154 0.26 1.41 -11.65
N LYS A 155 0.66 1.36 -12.92
CA LYS A 155 1.63 0.37 -13.40
C LYS A 155 3.03 0.98 -13.30
N VAL A 156 3.89 0.42 -12.45
CA VAL A 156 5.25 0.93 -12.23
C VAL A 156 6.28 -0.09 -12.69
N PRO A 157 7.14 0.24 -13.69
CA PRO A 157 8.19 -0.68 -14.11
C PRO A 157 9.24 -0.86 -13.02
N PHE A 158 9.88 -2.03 -12.97
CA PHE A 158 11.07 -2.24 -12.16
C PHE A 158 12.10 -3.10 -12.91
N THR A 159 13.35 -2.96 -12.49
CA THR A 159 14.42 -3.90 -12.79
C THR A 159 15.07 -4.35 -11.49
N SER A 160 15.42 -5.61 -11.39
CA SER A 160 16.17 -6.14 -10.26
C SER A 160 17.32 -7.01 -10.74
N ARG A 161 18.50 -6.82 -10.14
CA ARG A 161 19.66 -7.69 -10.31
C ARG A 161 19.92 -8.38 -8.97
N ILE A 162 20.04 -9.69 -9.00
CA ILE A 162 20.23 -10.54 -7.84
C ILE A 162 21.53 -11.33 -8.02
N GLU A 163 22.38 -11.31 -7.01
CA GLU A 163 23.61 -12.10 -6.93
C GLU A 163 23.51 -13.02 -5.71
N GLU A 164 23.88 -14.28 -5.93
CA GLU A 164 23.82 -15.32 -4.92
C GLU A 164 25.26 -15.70 -4.53
N HIS A 165 25.46 -15.95 -3.24
CA HIS A 165 26.68 -16.55 -2.70
C HIS A 165 26.34 -17.85 -1.96
N GLU A 166 27.36 -18.59 -1.50
CA GLU A 166 27.16 -19.76 -0.65
C GLU A 166 26.34 -19.35 0.57
N GLY A 167 25.09 -19.83 0.65
CA GLY A 167 24.16 -19.49 1.74
C GLY A 167 22.97 -18.61 1.38
N GLY A 168 22.91 -18.00 0.18
CA GLY A 168 21.72 -17.25 -0.27
C GLY A 168 22.01 -16.01 -1.11
N LEU A 169 21.03 -15.10 -1.16
CA LEU A 169 21.14 -13.79 -1.79
C LEU A 169 22.17 -12.93 -1.04
N SER A 170 23.26 -12.56 -1.70
CA SER A 170 24.34 -11.74 -1.13
C SER A 170 24.29 -10.28 -1.61
N HIS A 171 23.83 -10.04 -2.84
CA HIS A 171 23.65 -8.69 -3.35
C HIS A 171 22.34 -8.53 -4.13
N MET A 172 21.63 -7.45 -3.86
CA MET A 172 20.41 -7.09 -4.59
C MET A 172 20.46 -5.63 -5.05
N THR A 173 20.32 -5.41 -6.35
CA THR A 173 19.97 -4.09 -6.89
C THR A 173 18.50 -4.06 -7.28
N LEU A 174 17.76 -3.05 -6.83
CA LEU A 174 16.39 -2.75 -7.23
C LEU A 174 16.32 -1.34 -7.80
N ARG A 175 15.78 -1.21 -9.01
CA ARG A 175 15.47 0.09 -9.62
C ARG A 175 14.00 0.14 -9.98
N SER A 176 13.30 1.14 -9.49
CA SER A 176 11.87 1.31 -9.65
C SER A 176 11.51 2.79 -9.47
N PRO A 177 11.05 3.49 -10.52
CA PRO A 177 10.71 4.91 -10.47
C PRO A 177 9.32 5.13 -9.84
N ILE A 178 9.00 4.43 -8.74
CA ILE A 178 7.67 4.50 -8.09
C ILE A 178 7.30 5.92 -7.74
N PHE A 179 8.21 6.67 -7.13
CA PHE A 179 7.94 8.06 -6.77
C PHE A 179 7.71 8.93 -8.00
N ASP A 180 8.48 8.73 -9.08
CA ASP A 180 8.27 9.50 -10.32
C ASP A 180 6.92 9.19 -10.97
N VAL A 181 6.50 7.92 -10.97
CA VAL A 181 5.18 7.52 -11.50
C VAL A 181 4.05 8.09 -10.64
N ILE A 182 4.19 8.05 -9.31
CA ILE A 182 3.22 8.66 -8.38
C ILE A 182 3.14 10.18 -8.61
N MET A 183 4.28 10.87 -8.69
CA MET A 183 4.35 12.32 -8.90
C MET A 183 3.92 12.74 -10.30
N GLY A 184 4.06 11.87 -11.29
CA GLY A 184 3.60 12.06 -12.67
C GLY A 184 2.09 11.92 -12.83
N ASP A 185 1.39 11.42 -11.82
CA ASP A 185 -0.06 11.33 -11.81
C ASP A 185 -0.71 12.74 -11.88
N HIS A 186 -1.66 12.92 -12.80
CA HIS A 186 -2.31 14.21 -13.02
C HIS A 186 -3.11 14.73 -11.81
N ASN A 187 -3.52 13.84 -10.90
CA ASN A 187 -4.22 14.21 -9.66
C ASN A 187 -3.30 14.23 -8.44
N CYS A 188 -1.99 14.02 -8.61
CA CYS A 188 -1.03 14.13 -7.52
C CYS A 188 -0.93 15.58 -7.04
N PRO A 189 -1.27 15.88 -5.78
CA PRO A 189 -1.15 17.23 -5.22
C PRO A 189 0.29 17.75 -5.26
N ALA A 190 0.48 19.06 -5.46
CA ALA A 190 1.81 19.68 -5.49
C ALA A 190 2.57 19.50 -4.17
N THR A 191 1.87 19.54 -3.04
CA THR A 191 2.47 19.30 -1.71
C THR A 191 3.03 17.89 -1.58
N LEU A 192 2.34 16.88 -2.13
CA LEU A 192 2.84 15.51 -2.17
C LEU A 192 4.15 15.41 -2.94
N LYS A 193 4.25 16.06 -4.11
CA LYS A 193 5.47 16.05 -4.93
C LYS A 193 6.66 16.62 -4.16
N HIS A 194 6.47 17.75 -3.48
CA HIS A 194 7.50 18.36 -2.65
C HIS A 194 7.93 17.43 -1.51
N CYS A 195 6.99 16.77 -0.82
CA CYS A 195 7.32 15.80 0.22
C CYS A 195 8.11 14.60 -0.33
N LEU A 196 7.74 14.05 -1.49
CA LEU A 196 8.41 12.88 -2.08
C LEU A 196 9.80 13.20 -2.63
N GLN A 197 10.05 14.45 -3.03
CA GLN A 197 11.37 14.93 -3.46
C GLN A 197 12.29 15.29 -2.29
N ASN A 198 11.73 15.48 -1.09
CA ASN A 198 12.50 15.85 0.10
C ASN A 198 12.96 14.59 0.86
N LYS A 199 14.28 14.34 0.87
CA LYS A 199 14.88 13.20 1.56
C LYS A 199 14.56 13.15 3.05
N GLU A 200 14.61 14.27 3.76
CA GLU A 200 14.30 14.32 5.20
C GLU A 200 12.84 13.98 5.47
N ALA A 201 11.93 14.39 4.58
CA ALA A 201 10.51 14.04 4.69
C ALA A 201 10.29 12.53 4.51
N ILE A 202 10.95 11.91 3.52
CA ILE A 202 10.93 10.45 3.33
C ILE A 202 11.46 9.71 4.57
N GLU A 203 12.60 10.16 5.11
CA GLU A 203 13.16 9.58 6.35
C GLU A 203 12.20 9.74 7.54
N ALA A 204 11.51 10.88 7.66
CA ALA A 204 10.53 11.11 8.71
C ALA A 204 9.32 10.17 8.59
N ILE A 205 8.82 9.93 7.37
CA ILE A 205 7.76 8.93 7.12
C ILE A 205 8.20 7.56 7.63
N VAL A 206 9.41 7.12 7.25
CA VAL A 206 9.96 5.83 7.67
C VAL A 206 10.04 5.73 9.19
N ARG A 207 10.60 6.75 9.87
CA ARG A 207 10.73 6.77 11.33
C ARG A 207 9.36 6.66 12.02
N LEU A 208 8.38 7.45 11.57
CA LEU A 208 7.01 7.39 12.10
C LEU A 208 6.36 6.01 11.90
N ARG A 209 6.54 5.42 10.72
CA ARG A 209 5.98 4.09 10.42
C ARG A 209 6.65 2.99 11.25
N ARG A 210 7.96 3.06 11.47
CA ARG A 210 8.68 2.14 12.38
C ARG A 210 8.25 2.31 13.83
N ALA A 211 7.81 3.50 14.23
CA ALA A 211 7.16 3.78 15.52
C ALA A 211 5.66 3.41 15.55
N ASN A 212 5.17 2.64 14.56
CA ASN A 212 3.77 2.21 14.44
C ASN A 212 2.72 3.34 14.30
N VAL A 213 3.14 4.54 13.91
CA VAL A 213 2.19 5.61 13.57
C VAL A 213 1.41 5.21 12.32
N ARG A 214 0.07 5.26 12.40
CA ARG A 214 -0.80 4.88 11.28
C ARG A 214 -0.59 5.81 10.08
N PRO A 215 -0.58 5.32 8.82
CA PRO A 215 -0.31 6.16 7.65
C PRO A 215 -1.26 7.35 7.51
N GLU A 216 -2.53 7.20 7.90
CA GLU A 216 -3.55 8.23 7.76
C GLU A 216 -3.28 9.46 8.66
N LEU A 217 -2.43 9.30 9.68
CA LEU A 217 -1.99 10.39 10.57
C LEU A 217 -0.73 11.10 10.03
N ILE A 218 -0.04 10.51 9.06
CA ILE A 218 1.14 11.08 8.43
C ILE A 218 0.67 11.93 7.24
N THR A 219 0.48 13.22 7.48
CA THR A 219 0.07 14.20 6.45
C THR A 219 1.26 15.03 5.99
N ASP A 220 1.12 15.71 4.85
CA ASP A 220 2.06 16.75 4.41
C ASP A 220 2.30 17.80 5.51
N LYS A 221 1.24 18.25 6.21
CA LYS A 221 1.34 19.16 7.36
C LYS A 221 2.12 18.56 8.53
N THR A 222 1.91 17.27 8.83
CA THR A 222 2.67 16.56 9.87
C THR A 222 4.16 16.54 9.54
N LEU A 223 4.51 16.24 8.29
CA LEU A 223 5.90 16.21 7.85
C LEU A 223 6.55 17.59 7.89
N LEU A 224 5.85 18.63 7.41
CA LEU A 224 6.33 20.01 7.49
C LEU A 224 6.54 20.46 8.94
N ALA A 225 5.66 20.07 9.87
CA ALA A 225 5.83 20.36 11.29
C ALA A 225 7.05 19.65 11.90
N ILE A 226 7.34 18.42 11.48
CA ILE A 226 8.51 17.66 11.94
C ILE A 226 9.80 18.28 11.40
N THR A 227 9.84 18.65 10.12
CA THR A 227 11.03 19.26 9.52
C THR A 227 11.32 20.65 10.10
N THR A 228 10.28 21.40 10.49
CA THR A 228 10.44 22.73 11.11
C THR A 228 10.74 22.69 12.62
N LYS A 229 10.33 21.63 13.34
CA LYS A 229 10.51 21.47 14.79
C LYS A 229 11.30 20.19 15.15
N LYS A 230 12.39 19.94 14.41
CA LYS A 230 13.16 18.68 14.42
C LYS A 230 13.55 18.20 15.83
N GLU A 231 14.02 19.10 16.69
CA GLU A 231 14.46 18.75 18.06
C GLU A 231 13.31 18.34 18.98
N SER A 232 12.21 19.10 18.99
CA SER A 232 11.05 18.80 19.83
C SER A 232 10.39 17.47 19.44
N TRP A 233 10.35 17.16 18.15
CA TRP A 233 9.81 15.89 17.67
C TRP A 233 10.75 14.71 17.93
N ALA A 234 12.06 14.89 17.77
CA ALA A 234 13.03 13.86 18.09
C ALA A 234 12.96 13.45 19.58
N SER A 235 12.80 14.43 20.48
CA SER A 235 12.59 14.18 21.91
C SER A 235 11.24 13.49 22.19
N ALA A 236 10.14 13.97 21.60
CA ALA A 236 8.80 13.40 21.83
C ALA A 236 8.63 11.97 21.30
N LEU A 237 9.39 11.58 20.26
CA LEU A 237 9.39 10.24 19.69
C LEU A 237 10.42 9.31 20.33
N GLY A 238 11.15 9.75 21.36
CA GLY A 238 12.17 8.95 22.05
C GLY A 238 13.39 8.62 21.18
N ILE A 239 13.74 9.51 20.24
CA ILE A 239 14.84 9.33 19.28
C ILE A 239 16.15 9.98 19.81
N LEU A 240 16.05 10.88 20.80
CA LEU A 240 17.17 11.51 21.52
C LEU A 240 17.32 10.94 22.94
#